data_AF-A0A1G9PR90-F1
#
_entry.id   AF-A0A1G9PR90-F1
#
_cell.length_a   1.000
_cell.length_b   1.000
_cell.length_c   1.000
_cell.angle_alpha   90.00
_cell.angle_beta   90.00
_cell.angle_gamma   90.00
#
_symmetry.space_group_name_H-M   'P 1'
#
loop_
_entity.id
_entity.type
_entity.pdbx_description
1 polymer ?
#
loop_
_entity_poly.entity_id
_entity_poly.type
_entity_poly.pdbx_seq_one_letter_code
_entity_poly.pdbx_strand_id
1 'polypeptide(L)'
;MLLDYEQRTAWKYESISGSFHTAASLSNKVNSDGSYASYPGSTVVFRPGKQCLQVVQMMQKVLLYKLKASTMLAAPLPASTIHMTLHDLVSPELCKDEAEYKNKLVTSTGKAVAVVNSIRKEYAGRKITLVADRIVNMASKSLVLLLKPRTEEEYGLLLEMYHRFDAVQDLPYPLIPHITLAYFKPGMLDGDWLGESLDFAQINPAKAPKFEFDPESLTVQVFQDMQTYIDIPKRICFCCDGGLNRSVMAAAIVNHLANEKGLHVIGEARSAYQNTQGWPVPKQVRETLKKHGIQADESFSTAHYLEDEEVSHFSSFAAISRGAMDRLSLLGLPEEKVKESQFFFGVRDPEYGEISYEQAFKELHERAVRYLNSFG
;
A
#
# COMPACT_ATOMS: atom_id res chain seq x y z
N MET A 1 -18.17 -19.88 6.48
CA MET A 1 -16.93 -19.91 7.31
C MET A 1 -16.05 -21.05 6.86
N LEU A 2 -14.71 -20.89 6.91
CA LEU A 2 -13.64 -21.48 6.08
C LEU A 2 -13.93 -22.62 5.08
N LEU A 3 -14.68 -23.67 5.45
CA LEU A 3 -15.21 -24.66 4.50
C LEU A 3 -15.89 -24.02 3.28
N ASP A 4 -16.65 -22.97 3.52
CA ASP A 4 -17.35 -22.20 2.50
C ASP A 4 -16.37 -21.43 1.58
N TYR A 5 -15.26 -20.91 2.11
CA TYR A 5 -14.18 -20.36 1.28
C TYR A 5 -13.55 -21.45 0.39
N GLU A 6 -13.31 -22.64 0.95
CA GLU A 6 -12.76 -23.77 0.18
C GLU A 6 -13.70 -24.22 -0.93
N GLN A 7 -15.00 -24.30 -0.66
CA GLN A 7 -16.01 -24.65 -1.66
C GLN A 7 -16.05 -23.61 -2.79
N ARG A 8 -16.06 -22.31 -2.45
CA ARG A 8 -16.09 -21.22 -3.43
C ARG A 8 -14.80 -21.10 -4.24
N THR A 9 -13.67 -21.56 -3.70
CA THR A 9 -12.36 -21.52 -4.37
C THR A 9 -11.91 -22.86 -4.92
N ALA A 10 -12.77 -23.89 -4.94
CA ALA A 10 -12.41 -25.23 -5.40
C ALA A 10 -11.91 -25.26 -6.86
N TRP A 11 -12.39 -24.34 -7.71
CA TRP A 11 -11.92 -24.14 -9.08
C TRP A 11 -10.43 -23.84 -9.18
N LYS A 12 -9.76 -23.39 -8.09
CA LYS A 12 -8.30 -23.18 -8.04
C LYS A 12 -7.49 -24.46 -8.32
N TYR A 13 -8.12 -25.63 -8.21
CA TYR A 13 -7.48 -26.91 -8.49
C TYR A 13 -7.56 -27.32 -9.96
N GLU A 14 -8.34 -26.62 -10.77
CA GLU A 14 -8.42 -26.89 -12.20
C GLU A 14 -7.10 -26.50 -12.88
N SER A 15 -6.51 -27.44 -13.62
CA SER A 15 -5.34 -27.17 -14.44
C SER A 15 -5.71 -26.21 -15.56
N ILE A 16 -4.88 -25.19 -15.77
CA ILE A 16 -4.97 -24.39 -16.99
C ILE A 16 -4.52 -25.30 -18.14
N SER A 17 -5.43 -25.57 -19.06
CA SER A 17 -5.20 -26.41 -20.23
C SER A 17 -6.09 -25.95 -21.37
N GLY A 18 -5.66 -26.23 -22.60
CA GLY A 18 -6.32 -25.78 -23.81
C GLY A 18 -6.19 -24.28 -24.05
N SER A 19 -6.12 -23.89 -25.31
CA SER A 19 -6.09 -22.47 -25.67
C SER A 19 -7.39 -21.76 -25.27
N PHE A 20 -7.28 -20.55 -24.74
CA PHE A 20 -8.44 -19.75 -24.33
C PHE A 20 -8.29 -18.27 -24.66
N HIS A 21 -9.42 -17.59 -24.85
CA HIS A 21 -9.45 -16.15 -25.01
C HIS A 21 -9.47 -15.45 -23.64
N THR A 22 -8.68 -14.39 -23.52
CA THR A 22 -8.80 -13.46 -22.39
C THR A 22 -10.18 -12.82 -22.36
N ALA A 23 -10.66 -12.46 -21.17
CA ALA A 23 -11.96 -11.79 -21.03
C ALA A 23 -12.00 -10.48 -21.83
N ALA A 24 -13.11 -10.19 -22.50
CA ALA A 24 -13.26 -8.98 -23.32
C ALA A 24 -12.98 -7.69 -22.52
N SER A 25 -13.42 -7.62 -21.26
CA SER A 25 -13.15 -6.47 -20.39
C SER A 25 -11.68 -6.27 -20.00
N LEU A 26 -10.79 -7.21 -20.30
CA LEU A 26 -9.35 -7.01 -20.09
C LEU A 26 -8.81 -5.85 -20.94
N SER A 27 -9.38 -5.61 -22.13
CA SER A 27 -8.96 -4.50 -23.00
C SER A 27 -9.19 -3.12 -22.38
N ASN A 28 -10.02 -3.03 -21.34
CA ASN A 28 -10.23 -1.78 -20.60
C ASN A 28 -9.03 -1.45 -19.69
N LYS A 29 -8.22 -2.46 -19.33
CA LYS A 29 -7.08 -2.34 -18.41
C LYS A 29 -5.74 -2.49 -19.11
N VAL A 30 -5.67 -3.28 -20.17
CA VAL A 30 -4.44 -3.62 -20.88
C VAL A 30 -4.66 -3.42 -22.38
N ASN A 31 -3.78 -2.65 -22.99
CA ASN A 31 -3.77 -2.43 -24.44
C ASN A 31 -3.29 -3.68 -25.19
N SER A 32 -3.57 -3.75 -26.49
CA SER A 32 -3.17 -4.88 -27.34
C SER A 32 -1.66 -5.07 -27.46
N ASP A 33 -0.84 -4.08 -27.10
CA ASP A 33 0.62 -4.19 -27.06
C ASP A 33 1.14 -4.75 -25.72
N GLY A 34 0.30 -4.82 -24.69
CA GLY A 34 0.63 -5.23 -23.33
C GLY A 34 0.92 -4.06 -22.37
N SER A 35 0.88 -2.80 -22.83
CA SER A 35 0.90 -1.64 -21.94
C SER A 35 -0.43 -1.50 -21.18
N TYR A 36 -0.43 -0.78 -20.06
CA TYR A 36 -1.65 -0.55 -19.30
C TYR A 36 -2.45 0.63 -19.88
N ALA A 37 -3.75 0.44 -20.03
CA ALA A 37 -4.68 1.47 -20.42
C ALA A 37 -5.03 2.36 -19.21
N SER A 38 -5.47 3.59 -19.48
CA SER A 38 -6.05 4.42 -18.43
C SER A 38 -7.34 3.76 -17.93
N TYR A 39 -7.32 3.38 -16.67
CA TYR A 39 -8.41 2.68 -15.99
C TYR A 39 -8.50 3.24 -14.57
N PRO A 40 -9.02 4.47 -14.41
CA PRO A 40 -8.98 5.12 -13.12
C PRO A 40 -10.03 4.51 -12.18
N GLY A 41 -9.80 4.49 -10.87
CA GLY A 41 -10.74 3.89 -9.93
C GLY A 41 -10.31 4.02 -8.48
N SER A 42 -11.03 3.37 -7.58
CA SER A 42 -10.70 3.31 -6.16
C SER A 42 -10.99 1.94 -5.54
N THR A 43 -10.22 1.59 -4.52
CA THR A 43 -10.30 0.30 -3.83
C THR A 43 -9.79 0.43 -2.39
N VAL A 44 -10.09 -0.56 -1.57
CA VAL A 44 -9.58 -0.70 -0.21
C VAL A 44 -8.65 -1.90 -0.17
N VAL A 45 -7.43 -1.70 0.32
CA VAL A 45 -6.39 -2.73 0.26
C VAL A 45 -5.62 -2.83 1.56
N PHE A 46 -5.07 -4.01 1.82
CA PHE A 46 -3.97 -4.18 2.76
C PHE A 46 -2.64 -4.04 2.02
N ARG A 47 -1.72 -3.26 2.59
CA ARG A 47 -0.33 -3.26 2.14
C ARG A 47 0.40 -4.48 2.72
N PRO A 48 1.19 -5.19 1.91
CA PRO A 48 1.94 -6.34 2.39
C PRO A 48 3.09 -5.88 3.30
N GLY A 49 3.39 -6.70 4.30
CA GLY A 49 4.66 -6.61 5.03
C GLY A 49 5.87 -6.97 4.15
N LYS A 50 7.08 -6.70 4.65
CA LYS A 50 8.36 -6.89 3.96
C LYS A 50 8.52 -8.28 3.34
N GLN A 51 8.24 -9.34 4.10
CA GLN A 51 8.38 -10.72 3.63
C GLN A 51 7.45 -11.03 2.45
N CYS A 52 6.17 -10.64 2.56
CA CYS A 52 5.19 -10.85 1.50
C CYS A 52 5.60 -10.12 0.22
N LEU A 53 6.02 -8.86 0.34
CA LEU A 53 6.51 -8.06 -0.79
C LEU A 53 7.66 -8.77 -1.53
N GLN A 54 8.68 -9.23 -0.80
CA GLN A 54 9.85 -9.89 -1.37
C GLN A 54 9.48 -11.20 -2.09
N VAL A 55 8.62 -12.02 -1.49
CA VAL A 55 8.16 -13.28 -2.08
C VAL A 55 7.37 -13.01 -3.36
N VAL A 56 6.42 -12.07 -3.34
CA VAL A 56 5.61 -11.74 -4.52
C VAL A 56 6.48 -11.19 -5.66
N GLN A 57 7.41 -10.28 -5.36
CA GLN A 57 8.36 -9.76 -6.36
C GLN A 57 9.19 -10.88 -7.00
N MET A 58 9.64 -11.86 -6.20
CA MET A 58 10.35 -13.02 -6.72
C MET A 58 9.45 -13.86 -7.64
N MET A 59 8.19 -14.11 -7.25
CA MET A 59 7.23 -14.84 -8.07
C MET A 59 6.95 -14.13 -9.40
N GLN A 60 6.76 -12.80 -9.39
CA GLN A 60 6.59 -12.01 -10.60
C GLN A 60 7.79 -12.13 -11.56
N LYS A 61 9.02 -12.09 -11.03
CA LYS A 61 10.25 -12.28 -11.83
C LYS A 61 10.34 -13.67 -12.43
N VAL A 62 10.00 -14.71 -11.66
CA VAL A 62 10.02 -16.10 -12.15
C VAL A 62 8.99 -16.30 -13.26
N LEU A 63 7.76 -15.81 -13.06
CA LEU A 63 6.70 -15.87 -14.07
C LEU A 63 7.11 -15.15 -15.35
N LEU A 64 7.61 -13.92 -15.23
CA LEU A 64 8.08 -13.14 -16.38
C LEU A 64 9.21 -13.85 -17.13
N TYR A 65 10.17 -14.45 -16.41
CA TYR A 65 11.26 -15.20 -17.02
C TYR A 65 10.76 -16.42 -17.80
N LYS A 66 9.84 -17.20 -17.22
CA LYS A 66 9.28 -18.41 -17.84
C LYS A 66 8.39 -18.09 -19.05
N LEU A 67 7.62 -17.01 -18.96
CA LEU A 67 6.65 -16.61 -19.99
C LEU A 67 7.19 -15.57 -20.98
N LYS A 68 8.48 -15.19 -20.88
CA LYS A 68 9.09 -14.16 -21.74
C LYS A 68 8.97 -14.50 -23.23
N ALA A 69 9.14 -15.78 -23.58
CA ALA A 69 9.10 -16.24 -24.96
C ALA A 69 7.68 -16.26 -25.55
N SER A 70 6.63 -16.29 -24.71
CA SER A 70 5.25 -16.48 -25.17
C SER A 70 4.48 -15.17 -25.36
N THR A 71 5.02 -14.02 -24.93
CA THR A 71 4.37 -12.70 -25.02
C THR A 71 2.97 -12.63 -24.38
N MET A 72 2.64 -13.59 -23.52
CA MET A 72 1.31 -13.77 -22.92
C MET A 72 0.96 -12.75 -21.83
N LEU A 73 1.97 -12.10 -21.26
CA LEU A 73 1.79 -11.17 -20.14
C LEU A 73 1.87 -9.72 -20.61
N ALA A 74 1.10 -8.87 -19.92
CA ALA A 74 1.23 -7.42 -19.97
C ALA A 74 2.59 -6.97 -19.39
N ALA A 75 2.84 -5.66 -19.45
CA ALA A 75 3.97 -5.05 -18.80
C ALA A 75 4.02 -5.43 -17.30
N PRO A 76 5.21 -5.63 -16.70
CA PRO A 76 5.33 -6.00 -15.30
C PRO A 76 4.65 -4.99 -14.37
N LEU A 77 4.07 -5.48 -13.28
CA LEU A 77 3.53 -4.64 -12.22
C LEU A 77 4.67 -4.12 -11.32
N PRO A 78 4.71 -2.82 -10.97
CA PRO A 78 5.71 -2.29 -10.06
C PRO A 78 5.45 -2.72 -8.62
N ALA A 79 6.49 -2.78 -7.81
CA ALA A 79 6.42 -3.24 -6.42
C ALA A 79 5.45 -2.41 -5.56
N SER A 80 5.35 -1.11 -5.86
CA SER A 80 4.40 -0.18 -5.24
C SER A 80 2.92 -0.59 -5.41
N THR A 81 2.60 -1.46 -6.37
CA THR A 81 1.24 -1.95 -6.63
C THR A 81 0.94 -3.29 -5.98
N ILE A 82 1.90 -3.90 -5.29
CA ILE A 82 1.64 -5.18 -4.61
C ILE A 82 0.75 -4.91 -3.40
N HIS A 83 -0.46 -5.44 -3.44
CA HIS A 83 -1.45 -5.33 -2.37
C HIS A 83 -2.38 -6.54 -2.37
N MET A 84 -3.08 -6.74 -1.25
CA MET A 84 -4.25 -7.60 -1.20
C MET A 84 -5.49 -6.71 -1.15
N THR A 85 -6.34 -6.81 -2.16
CA THR A 85 -7.61 -6.09 -2.16
C THR A 85 -8.52 -6.67 -1.10
N LEU A 86 -9.01 -5.80 -0.21
CA LEU A 86 -10.12 -6.13 0.67
C LEU A 86 -11.43 -5.89 -0.07
N HIS A 87 -11.64 -4.69 -0.63
CA HIS A 87 -12.94 -4.32 -1.18
C HIS A 87 -12.81 -3.31 -2.33
N ASP A 88 -13.44 -3.59 -3.48
CA ASP A 88 -13.48 -2.64 -4.60
C ASP A 88 -14.50 -1.52 -4.33
N LEU A 89 -14.20 -0.28 -4.71
CA LEU A 89 -15.10 0.84 -4.46
C LEU A 89 -15.75 1.33 -5.75
N VAL A 90 -15.00 2.02 -6.61
CA VAL A 90 -15.56 2.64 -7.82
C VAL A 90 -14.65 2.40 -9.00
N SER A 91 -15.24 1.99 -10.11
CA SER A 91 -14.62 1.98 -11.43
C SER A 91 -15.56 2.63 -12.46
N PRO A 92 -15.05 3.10 -13.61
CA PRO A 92 -15.86 3.68 -14.68
C PRO A 92 -16.94 2.72 -15.18
N GLU A 93 -16.66 1.41 -15.17
CA GLU A 93 -17.60 0.36 -15.59
C GLU A 93 -18.87 0.30 -14.70
N LEU A 94 -18.81 0.84 -13.48
CA LEU A 94 -19.93 0.90 -12.53
C LEU A 94 -20.70 2.23 -12.58
N CYS A 95 -20.40 3.10 -13.56
CA CYS A 95 -20.97 4.44 -13.69
C CYS A 95 -21.58 4.63 -15.08
N LYS A 96 -22.65 5.43 -15.17
CA LYS A 96 -23.31 5.71 -16.46
C LYS A 96 -22.51 6.70 -17.31
N ASP A 97 -21.87 7.66 -16.65
CA ASP A 97 -21.10 8.71 -17.28
C ASP A 97 -19.96 9.22 -16.36
N GLU A 98 -19.14 10.11 -16.92
CA GLU A 98 -17.98 10.69 -16.23
C GLU A 98 -18.36 11.56 -15.03
N ALA A 99 -19.51 12.24 -15.08
CA ALA A 99 -19.96 13.11 -14.00
C ALA A 99 -20.38 12.27 -12.77
N GLU A 100 -21.12 11.18 -13.00
CA GLU A 100 -21.46 10.21 -11.97
C GLU A 100 -20.19 9.58 -11.39
N TYR A 101 -19.24 9.17 -12.24
CA TYR A 101 -17.97 8.60 -11.81
C TYR A 101 -17.20 9.54 -10.87
N LYS A 102 -17.02 10.81 -11.25
CA LYS A 102 -16.30 11.79 -10.42
C LYS A 102 -16.97 12.00 -9.07
N ASN A 103 -18.30 12.11 -9.05
CA ASN A 103 -19.05 12.28 -7.81
C ASN A 103 -18.94 11.04 -6.91
N LYS A 104 -19.12 9.84 -7.49
CA LYS A 104 -18.97 8.57 -6.77
C LYS A 104 -17.56 8.40 -6.21
N LEU A 105 -16.52 8.71 -7.00
CA LEU A 105 -15.14 8.59 -6.57
C LEU A 105 -14.85 9.43 -5.32
N VAL A 106 -15.27 10.71 -5.30
CA VAL A 106 -15.07 11.59 -4.15
C VAL A 106 -15.85 11.10 -2.92
N THR A 107 -17.13 10.79 -3.10
CA THR A 107 -18.01 10.42 -1.99
C THR A 107 -17.70 9.04 -1.40
N SER A 108 -17.39 8.04 -2.23
CA SER A 108 -17.03 6.69 -1.78
C SER A 108 -15.68 6.68 -1.08
N THR A 109 -14.68 7.38 -1.63
CA THR A 109 -13.33 7.48 -1.04
C THR A 109 -13.41 8.11 0.35
N GLY A 110 -14.12 9.24 0.51
CA GLY A 110 -14.28 9.89 1.81
C GLY A 110 -14.94 8.99 2.87
N LYS A 111 -16.02 8.28 2.49
CA LYS A 111 -16.68 7.31 3.38
C LYS A 111 -15.78 6.13 3.72
N ALA A 112 -15.09 5.56 2.73
CA ALA A 112 -14.18 4.44 2.92
C ALA A 112 -13.01 4.81 3.83
N VAL A 113 -12.47 6.03 3.74
CA VAL A 113 -11.42 6.52 4.65
C VAL A 113 -11.90 6.52 6.10
N ALA A 114 -13.14 6.96 6.36
CA ALA A 114 -13.72 6.92 7.70
C ALA A 114 -13.85 5.47 8.23
N VAL A 115 -14.30 4.53 7.39
CA VAL A 115 -14.41 3.11 7.73
C VAL A 115 -13.02 2.51 8.01
N VAL A 116 -12.03 2.76 7.14
CA VAL A 116 -10.64 2.32 7.32
C VAL A 116 -10.09 2.84 8.64
N ASN A 117 -10.26 4.13 8.95
CA ASN A 117 -9.75 4.69 10.21
C ASN A 117 -10.42 4.05 11.44
N SER A 118 -11.71 3.73 11.36
CA SER A 118 -12.39 2.98 12.43
C SER A 118 -11.80 1.58 12.61
N ILE A 119 -11.62 0.83 11.53
CA ILE A 119 -11.04 -0.52 11.56
C ILE A 119 -9.62 -0.49 12.14
N ARG A 120 -8.78 0.44 11.66
CA ARG A 120 -7.39 0.61 12.13
C ARG A 120 -7.34 0.85 13.64
N LYS A 121 -8.22 1.69 14.17
CA LYS A 121 -8.28 2.00 15.60
C LYS A 121 -8.81 0.83 16.43
N GLU A 122 -9.89 0.20 15.98
CA GLU A 122 -10.57 -0.88 16.70
C GLU A 122 -9.72 -2.16 16.79
N TYR A 123 -8.97 -2.45 15.73
CA TYR A 123 -8.16 -3.66 15.64
C TYR A 123 -6.64 -3.37 15.66
N ALA A 124 -6.23 -2.25 16.24
CA ALA A 124 -4.82 -1.92 16.41
C ALA A 124 -4.06 -3.07 17.11
N GLY A 125 -2.88 -3.40 16.61
CA GLY A 125 -2.07 -4.53 17.10
C GLY A 125 -2.60 -5.93 16.78
N ARG A 126 -3.76 -6.09 16.14
CA ARG A 126 -4.22 -7.41 15.65
C ARG A 126 -3.46 -7.77 14.37
N LYS A 127 -3.29 -9.07 14.14
CA LYS A 127 -2.71 -9.61 12.89
C LYS A 127 -3.62 -10.67 12.29
N ILE A 128 -3.71 -10.69 10.98
CA ILE A 128 -4.44 -11.69 10.19
C ILE A 128 -3.41 -12.50 9.42
N THR A 129 -3.25 -13.79 9.73
CA THR A 129 -2.33 -14.65 8.99
C THR A 129 -3.04 -15.34 7.84
N LEU A 130 -2.54 -15.13 6.63
CA LEU A 130 -2.94 -15.88 5.44
C LEU A 130 -1.79 -16.74 4.94
N VAL A 131 -2.12 -17.93 4.43
CA VAL A 131 -1.17 -18.86 3.82
C VAL A 131 -1.28 -18.73 2.32
N ALA A 132 -0.14 -18.57 1.65
CA ALA A 132 -0.09 -18.56 0.20
C ALA A 132 -0.50 -19.95 -0.34
N ASP A 133 -1.51 -20.00 -1.21
CA ASP A 133 -2.16 -21.26 -1.60
C ASP A 133 -1.68 -21.70 -2.99
N ARG A 134 -2.20 -21.08 -4.05
CA ARG A 134 -1.87 -21.42 -5.44
C ARG A 134 -1.83 -20.20 -6.34
N ILE A 135 -1.09 -20.31 -7.43
CA ILE A 135 -1.17 -19.37 -8.55
C ILE A 135 -2.27 -19.85 -9.49
N VAL A 136 -3.22 -18.98 -9.81
CA VAL A 136 -4.36 -19.32 -10.67
C VAL A 136 -4.61 -18.27 -11.73
N ASN A 137 -5.25 -18.68 -12.82
CA ASN A 137 -5.92 -17.77 -13.74
C ASN A 137 -7.22 -17.26 -13.07
N MET A 138 -7.28 -15.96 -12.80
CA MET A 138 -8.47 -15.30 -12.28
C MET A 138 -9.25 -14.66 -13.44
N ALA A 139 -10.44 -15.19 -13.70
CA ALA A 139 -11.41 -14.67 -14.66
C ALA A 139 -10.87 -14.42 -16.09
N SER A 140 -9.85 -15.18 -16.53
CA SER A 140 -9.20 -14.99 -17.83
C SER A 140 -8.64 -13.58 -18.04
N LYS A 141 -8.22 -12.92 -16.94
CA LYS A 141 -7.66 -11.55 -16.94
C LYS A 141 -6.26 -11.49 -16.38
N SER A 142 -5.98 -12.26 -15.34
CA SER A 142 -4.73 -12.17 -14.58
C SER A 142 -4.30 -13.49 -13.98
N LEU A 143 -3.01 -13.57 -13.68
CA LEU A 143 -2.44 -14.53 -12.75
C LEU A 143 -2.45 -13.91 -11.36
N VAL A 144 -3.04 -14.61 -10.39
CA VAL A 144 -3.08 -14.17 -9.00
C VAL A 144 -2.55 -15.26 -8.09
N LEU A 145 -1.95 -14.84 -6.98
CA LEU A 145 -1.66 -15.70 -5.84
C LEU A 145 -2.90 -15.69 -4.92
N LEU A 146 -3.59 -16.82 -4.81
CA LEU A 146 -4.64 -17.01 -3.83
C LEU A 146 -4.05 -17.11 -2.42
N LEU A 147 -4.74 -16.51 -1.46
CA LEU A 147 -4.37 -16.51 -0.06
C LEU A 147 -5.48 -17.16 0.76
N LYS A 148 -5.11 -18.20 1.51
CA LYS A 148 -6.04 -18.94 2.37
C LYS A 148 -5.95 -18.44 3.81
N PRO A 149 -7.05 -18.06 4.47
CA PRO A 149 -7.05 -17.82 5.91
C PRO A 149 -6.58 -19.03 6.70
N ARG A 150 -5.70 -18.83 7.68
CA ARG A 150 -5.16 -19.94 8.48
C ARG A 150 -6.22 -20.48 9.44
N THR A 151 -7.08 -19.63 10.01
CA THR A 151 -8.17 -20.03 10.91
C THR A 151 -9.53 -19.46 10.49
N GLU A 152 -10.61 -20.03 11.05
CA GLU A 152 -11.95 -19.48 10.89
C GLU A 152 -12.10 -18.09 11.52
N GLU A 153 -11.43 -17.84 12.65
CA GLU A 153 -11.42 -16.52 13.30
C GLU A 153 -10.79 -15.46 12.39
N GLU A 154 -9.65 -15.78 11.76
CA GLU A 154 -8.98 -14.87 10.83
C GLU A 154 -9.83 -14.59 9.59
N TYR A 155 -10.55 -15.60 9.07
CA TYR A 155 -11.48 -15.38 7.97
C TYR A 155 -12.72 -14.59 8.40
N GLY A 156 -13.26 -14.87 9.59
CA GLY A 156 -14.38 -14.14 10.16
C GLY A 156 -14.06 -12.66 10.33
N LEU A 157 -12.86 -12.33 10.82
CA LEU A 157 -12.39 -10.97 10.94
C LEU A 157 -12.24 -10.28 9.57
N LEU A 158 -11.70 -10.97 8.56
CA LEU A 158 -11.62 -10.42 7.20
C LEU A 158 -13.01 -10.14 6.61
N LEU A 159 -13.96 -11.06 6.79
CA LEU A 159 -15.33 -10.87 6.33
C LEU A 159 -16.02 -9.73 7.07
N GLU A 160 -15.82 -9.61 8.38
CA GLU A 160 -16.34 -8.48 9.16
C GLU A 160 -15.83 -7.16 8.61
N MET A 161 -14.51 -7.05 8.37
CA MET A 161 -13.91 -5.85 7.78
C MET A 161 -14.43 -5.58 6.37
N TYR A 162 -14.57 -6.62 5.54
CA TYR A 162 -15.13 -6.54 4.19
C TYR A 162 -16.54 -5.96 4.19
N HIS A 163 -17.44 -6.52 5.01
CA HIS A 163 -18.85 -6.13 5.07
C HIS A 163 -19.08 -4.71 5.61
N ARG A 164 -18.11 -4.13 6.32
CA ARG A 164 -18.19 -2.70 6.72
C ARG A 164 -18.18 -1.77 5.52
N PHE A 165 -17.73 -2.22 4.34
CA PHE A 165 -17.73 -1.44 3.10
C PHE A 165 -18.99 -1.64 2.24
N ASP A 166 -19.87 -2.58 2.55
CA ASP A 166 -21.12 -2.82 1.81
C ASP A 166 -22.02 -1.56 1.79
N ALA A 167 -21.98 -0.77 2.87
CA ALA A 167 -22.70 0.52 2.96
C ALA A 167 -22.07 1.64 2.10
N VAL A 168 -20.82 1.45 1.65
CA VAL A 168 -20.11 2.37 0.75
C VAL A 168 -20.33 1.94 -0.70
N GLN A 169 -20.11 0.66 -0.99
CA GLN A 169 -20.36 0.03 -2.27
C GLN A 169 -20.78 -1.43 -2.02
N ASP A 170 -21.97 -1.81 -2.44
CA ASP A 170 -22.39 -3.21 -2.39
C ASP A 170 -21.80 -3.97 -3.59
N LEU A 171 -21.17 -5.13 -3.34
CA LEU A 171 -20.51 -5.94 -4.36
C LEU A 171 -21.24 -7.27 -4.57
N PRO A 172 -21.45 -7.70 -5.83
CA PRO A 172 -22.22 -8.92 -6.13
C PRO A 172 -21.39 -10.21 -5.99
N TYR A 173 -20.19 -10.14 -5.42
CA TYR A 173 -19.26 -11.25 -5.31
C TYR A 173 -18.63 -11.30 -3.91
N PRO A 174 -18.26 -12.48 -3.40
CA PRO A 174 -17.65 -12.60 -2.09
C PRO A 174 -16.17 -12.20 -2.09
N LEU A 175 -15.64 -11.94 -0.89
CA LEU A 175 -14.20 -11.80 -0.68
C LEU A 175 -13.46 -13.10 -1.03
N ILE A 176 -12.55 -13.01 -1.99
CA ILE A 176 -11.53 -14.03 -2.29
C ILE A 176 -10.17 -13.36 -2.08
N PRO A 177 -9.48 -13.59 -0.95
CA PRO A 177 -8.18 -12.95 -0.69
C PRO A 177 -7.14 -13.38 -1.71
N HIS A 178 -6.55 -12.42 -2.42
CA HIS A 178 -5.54 -12.69 -3.44
C HIS A 178 -4.61 -11.49 -3.64
N ILE A 179 -3.45 -11.76 -4.24
CA ILE A 179 -2.51 -10.75 -4.71
C ILE A 179 -2.32 -10.95 -6.21
N THR A 180 -2.51 -9.89 -7.01
CA THR A 180 -2.27 -9.97 -8.45
C THR A 180 -0.78 -10.06 -8.74
N LEU A 181 -0.37 -11.07 -9.51
CA LEU A 181 1.02 -11.27 -9.92
C LEU A 181 1.28 -10.64 -11.29
N ALA A 182 0.41 -10.88 -12.26
CA ALA A 182 0.53 -10.34 -13.61
C ALA A 182 -0.84 -10.28 -14.30
N TYR A 183 -1.00 -9.34 -15.23
CA TYR A 183 -2.12 -9.35 -16.16
C TYR A 183 -1.72 -10.06 -17.46
N PHE A 184 -2.69 -10.70 -18.11
CA PHE A 184 -2.50 -11.21 -19.46
C PHE A 184 -2.47 -10.07 -20.47
N LYS A 185 -1.85 -10.33 -21.62
CA LYS A 185 -2.02 -9.53 -22.83
C LYS A 185 -3.35 -9.93 -23.49
N PRO A 186 -4.20 -8.98 -23.93
CA PRO A 186 -5.46 -9.32 -24.58
C PRO A 186 -5.26 -10.18 -25.82
N GLY A 187 -6.01 -11.29 -25.93
CA GLY A 187 -5.95 -12.16 -27.09
C GLY A 187 -6.24 -13.63 -26.79
N MET A 188 -5.83 -14.49 -27.71
CA MET A 188 -5.80 -15.94 -27.50
C MET A 188 -4.50 -16.32 -26.79
N LEU A 189 -4.59 -17.10 -25.73
CA LEU A 189 -3.45 -17.62 -24.98
C LEU A 189 -3.37 -19.14 -25.16
N ASP A 190 -2.16 -19.64 -25.31
CA ASP A 190 -1.85 -21.07 -25.21
C ASP A 190 -1.89 -21.48 -23.73
N GLY A 191 -3.02 -22.07 -23.32
CA GLY A 191 -3.24 -22.49 -21.94
C GLY A 191 -2.38 -23.68 -21.52
N ASP A 192 -1.95 -24.53 -22.45
CA ASP A 192 -1.10 -25.69 -22.13
C ASP A 192 0.30 -25.20 -21.75
N TRP A 193 0.89 -24.32 -22.57
CA TRP A 193 2.17 -23.68 -22.24
C TRP A 193 2.10 -22.85 -20.96
N LEU A 194 0.99 -22.14 -20.75
CA LEU A 194 0.77 -21.38 -19.52
C LEU A 194 0.72 -22.31 -18.31
N GLY A 195 -0.06 -23.39 -18.37
CA GLY A 195 -0.16 -24.40 -17.32
C GLY A 195 1.20 -25.00 -16.93
N GLU A 196 1.95 -25.48 -17.93
CA GLU A 196 3.31 -26.02 -17.73
C GLU A 196 4.27 -24.99 -17.10
N SER A 197 4.18 -23.73 -17.55
CA SER A 197 4.99 -22.64 -17.01
C SER A 197 4.65 -22.33 -15.56
N LEU A 198 3.37 -22.44 -15.19
CA LEU A 198 2.91 -22.21 -13.82
C LEU A 198 3.30 -23.34 -12.88
N ASP A 199 3.30 -24.60 -13.31
CA ASP A 199 3.66 -25.75 -12.47
C ASP A 199 5.03 -25.58 -11.79
N PHE A 200 5.99 -24.96 -12.48
CA PHE A 200 7.29 -24.61 -11.91
C PHE A 200 7.22 -23.54 -10.81
N ALA A 201 6.27 -22.61 -10.92
CA ALA A 201 6.07 -21.50 -10.00
C ALA A 201 5.03 -21.78 -8.90
N GLN A 202 4.34 -22.95 -8.96
CA GLN A 202 3.35 -23.32 -7.97
C GLN A 202 3.97 -23.47 -6.59
N ILE A 203 3.17 -23.13 -5.57
CA ILE A 203 3.58 -23.21 -4.19
C ILE A 203 3.48 -24.65 -3.71
N ASN A 204 4.55 -25.16 -3.11
CA ASN A 204 4.48 -26.42 -2.37
C ASN A 204 3.66 -26.19 -1.08
N PRO A 205 2.50 -26.83 -0.89
CA PRO A 205 1.64 -26.60 0.28
C PRO A 205 2.34 -26.86 1.61
N ALA A 206 3.28 -27.83 1.66
CA ALA A 206 4.03 -28.16 2.87
C ALA A 206 5.06 -27.07 3.25
N LYS A 207 5.40 -26.18 2.33
CA LYS A 207 6.36 -25.07 2.52
C LYS A 207 5.74 -23.72 2.17
N ALA A 208 4.41 -23.64 2.17
CA ALA A 208 3.69 -22.44 1.78
C ALA A 208 4.07 -21.27 2.72
N PRO A 209 4.49 -20.12 2.16
CA PRO A 209 4.79 -18.95 2.97
C PRO A 209 3.52 -18.43 3.66
N LYS A 210 3.72 -17.91 4.86
CA LYS A 210 2.68 -17.26 5.65
C LYS A 210 2.89 -15.76 5.56
N PHE A 211 1.81 -15.02 5.34
CA PHE A 211 1.82 -13.58 5.27
C PHE A 211 0.93 -13.03 6.38
N GLU A 212 1.44 -12.03 7.07
CA GLU A 212 0.68 -11.31 8.09
C GLU A 212 0.19 -9.99 7.51
N PHE A 213 -1.10 -9.76 7.67
CA PHE A 213 -1.77 -8.51 7.33
C PHE A 213 -2.23 -7.84 8.61
N ASP A 214 -1.88 -6.57 8.74
CA ASP A 214 -2.20 -5.74 9.90
C ASP A 214 -3.36 -4.80 9.53
N PRO A 215 -4.45 -4.73 10.30
CA PRO A 215 -5.49 -3.73 10.12
C PRO A 215 -4.95 -2.30 10.01
N GLU A 216 -3.86 -1.96 10.68
CA GLU A 216 -3.19 -0.65 10.62
C GLU A 216 -2.55 -0.34 9.26
N SER A 217 -2.30 -1.38 8.44
CA SER A 217 -1.84 -1.27 7.05
C SER A 217 -2.98 -1.06 6.04
N LEU A 218 -4.24 -1.22 6.47
CA LEU A 218 -5.42 -1.03 5.63
C LEU A 218 -5.51 0.42 5.15
N THR A 219 -5.84 0.60 3.87
CA THR A 219 -5.87 1.93 3.26
C THR A 219 -6.85 1.99 2.10
N VAL A 220 -7.35 3.18 1.81
CA VAL A 220 -8.04 3.46 0.55
C VAL A 220 -6.99 3.87 -0.48
N GLN A 221 -7.09 3.33 -1.69
CA GLN A 221 -6.28 3.74 -2.83
C GLN A 221 -7.16 4.26 -3.96
N VAL A 222 -6.73 5.35 -4.58
CA VAL A 222 -7.19 5.75 -5.90
C VAL A 222 -6.11 5.37 -6.91
N PHE A 223 -6.51 4.91 -8.09
CA PHE A 223 -5.58 4.51 -9.13
C PHE A 223 -5.95 5.13 -10.47
N GLN A 224 -4.96 5.30 -11.35
CA GLN A 224 -5.15 5.79 -12.73
C GLN A 224 -5.11 4.65 -13.75
N ASP A 225 -4.37 3.59 -13.41
CA ASP A 225 -4.17 2.37 -14.18
C ASP A 225 -3.70 1.27 -13.21
N MET A 226 -3.31 0.10 -13.71
CA MET A 226 -2.86 -0.99 -12.85
C MET A 226 -1.40 -0.86 -12.37
N GLN A 227 -0.68 0.22 -12.73
CA GLN A 227 0.68 0.52 -12.26
C GLN A 227 0.75 1.70 -11.29
N THR A 228 -0.30 2.54 -11.25
CA THR A 228 -0.29 3.83 -10.55
C THR A 228 -1.41 3.88 -9.51
N TYR A 229 -1.05 3.61 -8.26
CA TYR A 229 -1.93 3.68 -7.09
C TYR A 229 -1.45 4.75 -6.12
N ILE A 230 -2.38 5.51 -5.57
CA ILE A 230 -2.14 6.59 -4.63
C ILE A 230 -3.03 6.36 -3.42
N ASP A 231 -2.41 6.37 -2.25
CA ASP A 231 -3.10 6.21 -0.98
C ASP A 231 -3.86 7.47 -0.61
N ILE A 232 -5.06 7.29 -0.06
CA ILE A 232 -5.89 8.38 0.46
C ILE A 232 -6.21 8.08 1.94
N PRO A 233 -5.69 8.87 2.89
CA PRO A 233 -4.59 9.82 2.71
C PRO A 233 -3.25 9.12 2.44
N LYS A 234 -2.33 9.82 1.75
CA LYS A 234 -0.94 9.41 1.63
C LYS A 234 -0.27 9.56 3.00
N ARG A 235 0.18 8.44 3.57
CA ARG A 235 0.86 8.39 4.87
C ARG A 235 2.37 8.39 4.68
N ILE A 236 3.04 9.44 5.15
CA ILE A 236 4.49 9.59 5.06
C ILE A 236 5.15 9.43 6.43
N CYS A 237 6.15 8.56 6.53
CA CYS A 237 7.00 8.45 7.71
C CYS A 237 8.20 9.41 7.57
N PHE A 238 8.26 10.43 8.41
CA PHE A 238 9.44 11.26 8.61
C PHE A 238 10.36 10.59 9.62
N CYS A 239 11.59 10.27 9.20
CA CYS A 239 12.56 9.59 10.05
C CYS A 239 13.80 10.48 10.24
N CYS A 240 14.18 10.70 11.49
CA CYS A 240 15.48 11.28 11.86
C CYS A 240 16.12 10.44 12.96
N ASP A 241 17.37 10.71 13.32
CA ASP A 241 18.17 9.85 14.21
C ASP A 241 17.41 9.52 15.52
N GLY A 242 17.07 10.54 16.30
CA GLY A 242 16.39 10.38 17.59
C GLY A 242 14.86 10.44 17.56
N GLY A 243 14.22 10.77 16.43
CA GLY A 243 12.75 10.89 16.36
C GLY A 243 12.11 11.95 17.27
N LEU A 244 12.89 12.90 17.80
CA LEU A 244 12.45 13.88 18.81
C LEU A 244 12.26 15.30 18.24
N ASN A 245 13.14 15.71 17.32
CA ASN A 245 13.21 17.09 16.84
C ASN A 245 12.67 17.18 15.41
N ARG A 246 13.54 16.88 14.44
CA ARG A 246 13.34 17.18 13.02
C ARG A 246 12.16 16.42 12.42
N SER A 247 12.01 15.13 12.70
CA SER A 247 10.90 14.32 12.17
C SER A 247 9.55 14.77 12.70
N VAL A 248 9.47 15.13 13.99
CA VAL A 248 8.26 15.67 14.62
C VAL A 248 7.89 17.03 14.02
N MET A 249 8.87 17.93 13.86
CA MET A 249 8.65 19.20 13.19
C MET A 249 8.17 19.00 11.75
N ALA A 250 8.84 18.13 10.97
CA ALA A 250 8.48 17.85 9.59
C ALA A 250 7.04 17.31 9.47
N ALA A 251 6.68 16.32 10.30
CA ALA A 251 5.35 15.74 10.34
C ALA A 251 4.29 16.80 10.68
N ALA A 252 4.50 17.59 11.74
CA ALA A 252 3.55 18.63 12.15
C ALA A 252 3.38 19.72 11.10
N ILE A 253 4.48 20.20 10.49
CA ILE A 253 4.45 21.20 9.42
C ILE A 253 3.70 20.67 8.20
N VAL A 254 4.02 19.45 7.75
CA VAL A 254 3.36 18.86 6.58
C VAL A 254 1.88 18.63 6.84
N ASN A 255 1.49 18.14 8.02
CA ASN A 255 0.08 17.97 8.38
C ASN A 255 -0.69 19.29 8.36
N HIS A 256 -0.10 20.35 8.91
CA HIS A 256 -0.70 21.67 8.93
C HIS A 256 -0.90 22.22 7.52
N LEU A 257 0.17 22.26 6.71
CA LEU A 257 0.13 22.80 5.35
C LEU A 257 -0.74 21.96 4.40
N ALA A 258 -0.75 20.63 4.57
CA ALA A 258 -1.62 19.75 3.79
C ALA A 258 -3.09 20.03 4.10
N ASN A 259 -3.44 20.20 5.38
CA ASN A 259 -4.79 20.58 5.79
C ASN A 259 -5.22 21.94 5.23
N GLU A 260 -4.35 22.96 5.28
CA GLU A 260 -4.64 24.28 4.68
C GLU A 260 -4.89 24.21 3.18
N LYS A 261 -4.17 23.33 2.48
CA LYS A 261 -4.30 23.12 1.03
C LYS A 261 -5.41 22.13 0.65
N GLY A 262 -6.09 21.51 1.61
CA GLY A 262 -7.08 20.45 1.34
C GLY A 262 -6.47 19.18 0.72
N LEU A 263 -5.18 18.90 0.97
CA LEU A 263 -4.48 17.72 0.46
C LEU A 263 -4.65 16.54 1.42
N HIS A 264 -4.89 15.35 0.86
CA HIS A 264 -4.99 14.11 1.62
C HIS A 264 -3.59 13.53 1.93
N VAL A 265 -2.78 14.25 2.70
CA VAL A 265 -1.43 13.83 3.12
C VAL A 265 -1.33 13.89 4.65
N ILE A 266 -0.80 12.83 5.25
CA ILE A 266 -0.54 12.75 6.69
C ILE A 266 0.89 12.29 6.92
N GLY A 267 1.64 13.07 7.66
CA GLY A 267 2.96 12.77 8.18
C GLY A 267 2.92 12.23 9.59
N GLU A 268 3.79 11.26 9.85
CA GLU A 268 4.09 10.74 11.17
C GLU A 268 5.60 10.75 11.41
N ALA A 269 6.01 10.89 12.67
CA ALA A 269 7.42 10.93 13.05
C ALA A 269 7.88 9.57 13.55
N ARG A 270 9.09 9.15 13.16
CA ARG A 270 9.80 8.01 13.74
C ARG A 270 11.27 8.34 14.03
N SER A 271 11.89 7.54 14.90
CA SER A 271 13.33 7.52 15.15
C SER A 271 14.00 6.42 14.33
N ALA A 272 15.24 6.69 13.91
CA ALA A 272 16.09 5.71 13.25
C ALA A 272 16.76 4.77 14.27
N TYR A 273 16.86 5.19 15.53
CA TYR A 273 17.50 4.45 16.61
C TYR A 273 16.57 4.22 17.79
N GLN A 274 16.59 2.99 18.31
CA GLN A 274 15.70 2.54 19.38
C GLN A 274 16.01 3.15 20.75
N ASN A 275 17.21 3.69 20.95
CA ASN A 275 17.67 4.26 22.23
C ASN A 275 16.83 5.46 22.73
N THR A 276 16.05 6.08 21.84
CA THR A 276 15.17 7.21 22.14
C THR A 276 13.70 6.80 22.30
N GLN A 277 13.36 5.51 22.16
CA GLN A 277 11.99 5.02 22.28
C GLN A 277 11.33 5.51 23.57
N GLY A 278 10.15 6.14 23.46
CA GLY A 278 9.37 6.65 24.58
C GLY A 278 9.90 7.94 25.21
N TRP A 279 11.01 8.50 24.72
CA TRP A 279 11.52 9.77 25.25
C TRP A 279 10.59 10.92 24.87
N PRO A 280 10.34 11.88 25.77
CA PRO A 280 9.44 13.00 25.49
C PRO A 280 10.04 13.95 24.47
N VAL A 281 9.21 14.42 23.53
CA VAL A 281 9.60 15.47 22.58
C VAL A 281 9.97 16.76 23.32
N PRO A 282 11.13 17.38 23.01
CA PRO A 282 11.59 18.59 23.70
C PRO A 282 10.57 19.74 23.65
N LYS A 283 10.47 20.49 24.75
CA LYS A 283 9.54 21.63 24.85
C LYS A 283 9.79 22.67 23.77
N GLN A 284 11.05 22.89 23.41
CA GLN A 284 11.48 23.83 22.39
C GLN A 284 10.87 23.52 21.01
N VAL A 285 10.68 22.24 20.68
CA VAL A 285 9.98 21.81 19.45
C VAL A 285 8.54 22.31 19.46
N ARG A 286 7.83 22.04 20.56
CA ARG A 286 6.41 22.44 20.73
C ARG A 286 6.24 23.95 20.76
N GLU A 287 7.13 24.65 21.47
CA GLU A 287 7.13 26.12 21.56
C GLU A 287 7.39 26.76 20.19
N THR A 288 8.33 26.21 19.42
CA THR A 288 8.62 26.70 18.06
C THR A 288 7.44 26.48 17.13
N LEU A 289 6.85 25.28 17.11
CA LEU A 289 5.65 25.00 16.30
C LEU A 289 4.48 25.92 16.67
N LYS A 290 4.21 26.09 17.97
CA LYS A 290 3.15 26.96 18.47
C LYS A 290 3.36 28.43 18.09
N LYS A 291 4.60 28.92 18.13
CA LYS A 291 4.96 30.29 17.70
C LYS A 291 4.57 30.56 16.24
N HIS A 292 4.57 29.52 15.40
CA HIS A 292 4.17 29.59 13.99
C HIS A 292 2.72 29.15 13.75
N GLY A 293 1.89 29.06 14.79
CA GLY A 293 0.48 28.69 14.66
C GLY A 293 0.23 27.20 14.38
N ILE A 294 1.26 26.35 14.51
CA ILE A 294 1.16 24.92 14.26
C ILE A 294 0.96 24.17 15.57
N GLN A 295 -0.16 23.47 15.69
CA GLN A 295 -0.43 22.57 16.79
C GLN A 295 0.01 21.15 16.41
N ALA A 296 1.00 20.61 17.11
CA ALA A 296 1.42 19.22 16.95
C ALA A 296 0.39 18.26 17.56
N ASP A 297 0.18 17.12 16.89
CA ASP A 297 -0.65 16.03 17.40
C ASP A 297 -0.09 15.49 18.72
N GLU A 298 -0.97 15.06 19.64
CA GLU A 298 -0.57 14.39 20.87
C GLU A 298 0.17 13.08 20.60
N SER A 299 -0.09 12.41 19.46
CA SER A 299 0.66 11.25 19.00
C SER A 299 2.16 11.53 18.80
N PHE A 300 2.56 12.81 18.73
CA PHE A 300 3.96 13.22 18.69
C PHE A 300 4.50 13.58 20.09
N SER A 301 3.94 13.01 21.16
CA SER A 301 4.41 13.32 22.51
C SER A 301 5.74 12.68 22.87
N THR A 302 6.03 11.55 22.25
CA THR A 302 7.21 10.73 22.53
C THR A 302 7.86 10.28 21.23
N ALA A 303 9.15 9.95 21.26
CA ALA A 303 9.80 9.32 20.14
C ALA A 303 9.35 7.86 19.98
N HIS A 304 9.14 7.45 18.73
CA HIS A 304 8.76 6.11 18.33
C HIS A 304 9.75 5.59 17.31
N TYR A 305 10.43 4.49 17.60
CA TYR A 305 11.32 3.80 16.68
C TYR A 305 10.53 3.26 15.49
N LEU A 306 11.08 3.43 14.28
CA LEU A 306 10.49 2.86 13.08
C LEU A 306 10.68 1.34 13.12
N GLU A 307 9.63 0.59 13.44
CA GLU A 307 9.69 -0.87 13.48
C GLU A 307 9.58 -1.49 12.07
N ASP A 308 10.10 -2.71 11.91
CA ASP A 308 10.07 -3.42 10.62
C ASP A 308 8.62 -3.70 10.16
N GLU A 309 7.71 -3.92 11.10
CA GLU A 309 6.29 -4.20 10.81
C GLU A 309 5.51 -2.97 10.32
N GLU A 310 5.92 -1.77 10.72
CA GLU A 310 5.29 -0.51 10.34
C GLU A 310 5.57 -0.13 8.87
N VAL A 311 6.47 -0.84 8.18
CA VAL A 311 6.74 -0.61 6.75
C VAL A 311 5.48 -0.64 5.89
N SER A 312 4.53 -1.49 6.27
CA SER A 312 3.23 -1.64 5.59
C SER A 312 2.25 -0.51 5.92
N HIS A 313 2.46 0.23 7.00
CA HIS A 313 1.57 1.30 7.44
C HIS A 313 1.74 2.57 6.59
N PHE A 314 2.91 2.76 5.99
CA PHE A 314 3.26 3.98 5.26
C PHE A 314 3.28 3.81 3.74
N SER A 315 2.77 4.84 3.08
CA SER A 315 2.85 5.06 1.63
C SER A 315 4.29 5.31 1.20
N SER A 316 5.00 6.16 1.95
CA SER A 316 6.35 6.62 1.63
C SER A 316 7.12 7.05 2.88
N PHE A 317 8.42 7.27 2.70
CA PHE A 317 9.38 7.58 3.76
C PHE A 317 10.24 8.77 3.36
N ALA A 318 10.50 9.66 4.31
CA ALA A 318 11.43 10.78 4.18
C ALA A 318 12.48 10.68 5.29
N ALA A 319 13.69 10.28 4.92
CA ALA A 319 14.84 10.37 5.80
C ALA A 319 15.37 11.81 5.84
N ILE A 320 15.54 12.32 7.05
CA ILE A 320 16.06 13.67 7.29
C ILE A 320 17.58 13.64 7.53
N SER A 321 18.09 12.54 8.07
CA SER A 321 19.48 12.36 8.48
C SER A 321 20.13 11.15 7.81
N ARG A 322 21.46 11.03 7.97
CA ARG A 322 22.20 9.85 7.48
C ARG A 322 21.78 8.57 8.21
N GLY A 323 21.64 8.61 9.54
CA GLY A 323 21.18 7.46 10.31
C GLY A 323 19.78 7.00 9.90
N ALA A 324 18.89 7.93 9.57
CA ALA A 324 17.59 7.59 8.99
C ALA A 324 17.72 6.91 7.62
N MET A 325 18.58 7.40 6.71
CA MET A 325 18.83 6.73 5.42
C MET A 325 19.35 5.30 5.63
N ASP A 326 20.27 5.11 6.57
CA ASP A 326 20.81 3.79 6.88
C ASP A 326 19.71 2.85 7.44
N ARG A 327 18.80 3.35 8.30
CA ARG A 327 17.62 2.59 8.77
C ARG A 327 16.70 2.20 7.63
N LEU A 328 16.35 3.13 6.74
CA LEU A 328 15.49 2.82 5.58
C LEU A 328 16.14 1.79 4.63
N SER A 329 17.46 1.85 4.47
CA SER A 329 18.23 0.87 3.70
C SER A 329 18.18 -0.53 4.34
N LEU A 330 18.35 -0.63 5.67
CA LEU A 330 18.23 -1.90 6.42
C LEU A 330 16.83 -2.52 6.33
N LEU A 331 15.80 -1.68 6.24
CA LEU A 331 14.42 -2.12 6.00
C LEU A 331 14.24 -2.70 4.58
N GLY A 332 15.18 -2.48 3.67
CA GLY A 332 15.13 -2.98 2.29
C GLY A 332 14.00 -2.35 1.49
N LEU A 333 13.70 -1.08 1.77
CA LEU A 333 12.63 -0.35 1.10
C LEU A 333 13.00 -0.13 -0.38
N PRO A 334 12.05 -0.32 -1.31
CA PRO A 334 12.23 0.08 -2.70
C PRO A 334 12.53 1.58 -2.82
N GLU A 335 13.30 1.97 -3.84
CA GLU A 335 13.71 3.36 -4.07
C GLU A 335 12.50 4.30 -4.16
N GLU A 336 11.42 3.84 -4.80
CA GLU A 336 10.18 4.59 -4.94
C GLU A 336 9.50 4.94 -3.61
N LYS A 337 9.71 4.13 -2.56
CA LYS A 337 9.16 4.42 -1.23
C LYS A 337 9.98 5.47 -0.48
N VAL A 338 11.24 5.71 -0.84
CA VAL A 338 12.13 6.65 -0.12
C VAL A 338 12.38 7.96 -0.86
N LYS A 339 11.75 8.15 -2.03
CA LYS A 339 11.89 9.34 -2.90
C LYS A 339 11.70 10.66 -2.15
N GLU A 340 10.90 10.68 -1.10
CA GLU A 340 10.58 11.93 -0.40
C GLU A 340 11.76 12.46 0.41
N SER A 341 12.75 11.62 0.67
CA SER A 341 14.04 12.03 1.26
C SER A 341 14.73 13.12 0.43
N GLN A 342 14.48 13.22 -0.88
CA GLN A 342 15.04 14.29 -1.72
C GLN A 342 14.65 15.70 -1.24
N PHE A 343 13.49 15.84 -0.59
CA PHE A 343 13.02 17.12 -0.06
C PHE A 343 13.58 17.41 1.33
N PHE A 344 13.72 16.38 2.17
CA PHE A 344 13.95 16.57 3.61
C PHE A 344 15.35 16.20 4.09
N PHE A 345 16.14 15.49 3.30
CA PHE A 345 17.47 15.04 3.69
C PHE A 345 18.44 16.22 3.92
N GLY A 346 19.23 16.13 4.98
CA GLY A 346 20.31 17.07 5.30
C GLY A 346 19.92 18.25 6.18
N VAL A 347 18.71 18.28 6.75
CA VAL A 347 18.37 19.31 7.76
C VAL A 347 19.19 19.05 9.02
N ARG A 348 19.95 20.06 9.44
CA ARG A 348 20.82 20.01 10.63
C ARG A 348 20.00 19.82 11.90
N ASP A 349 20.58 19.14 12.88
CA ASP A 349 19.89 18.87 14.16
C ASP A 349 20.05 20.05 15.12
N PRO A 350 18.96 20.67 15.60
CA PRO A 350 19.05 21.73 16.60
C PRO A 350 19.54 21.23 17.98
N GLU A 351 19.51 19.91 18.24
CA GLU A 351 19.92 19.34 19.54
C GLU A 351 21.40 19.56 19.86
N TYR A 352 22.27 19.53 18.84
CA TYR A 352 23.72 19.71 19.02
C TYR A 352 24.16 21.17 19.00
N GLY A 353 23.21 22.12 18.91
CA GLY A 353 23.50 23.56 18.95
C GLY A 353 24.10 24.16 17.67
N GLU A 354 24.22 23.38 16.59
CA GLU A 354 24.70 23.87 15.29
C GLU A 354 23.74 24.87 14.63
N ILE A 355 22.44 24.70 14.91
CA ILE A 355 21.37 25.61 14.51
C ILE A 355 20.36 25.76 15.65
N SER A 356 19.60 26.86 15.63
CA SER A 356 18.46 27.01 16.54
C SER A 356 17.24 26.20 16.05
N TYR A 357 16.31 25.93 16.96
CA TYR A 357 15.01 25.33 16.61
C TYR A 357 14.23 26.16 15.59
N GLU A 358 14.34 27.49 15.65
CA GLU A 358 13.75 28.40 14.67
C GLU A 358 14.34 28.23 13.27
N GLN A 359 15.66 28.06 13.17
CA GLN A 359 16.34 27.80 11.90
C GLN A 359 15.93 26.43 11.33
N ALA A 360 15.85 25.41 12.19
CA ALA A 360 15.38 24.07 11.80
C ALA A 360 13.94 24.13 11.26
N PHE A 361 13.06 24.84 11.96
CA PHE A 361 11.68 25.07 11.53
C PHE A 361 11.62 25.73 10.15
N LYS A 362 12.34 26.84 9.94
CA LYS A 362 12.32 27.56 8.68
C LYS A 362 12.76 26.67 7.51
N GLU A 363 13.84 25.92 7.68
CA GLU A 363 14.33 25.01 6.66
C GLU A 363 13.32 23.88 6.35
N LEU A 364 12.73 23.28 7.38
CA LEU A 364 11.70 22.25 7.22
C LEU A 364 10.43 22.78 6.57
N HIS A 365 10.02 24.00 6.91
CA HIS A 365 8.86 24.67 6.31
C HIS A 365 9.06 24.91 4.81
N GLU A 366 10.20 25.46 4.40
CA GLU A 366 10.54 25.66 2.98
C GLU A 366 10.57 24.33 2.20
N ARG A 367 11.07 23.26 2.82
CA ARG A 367 11.09 21.90 2.22
C ARG A 367 9.68 21.31 2.14
N ALA A 368 8.86 21.46 3.17
CA ALA A 368 7.47 21.01 3.19
C ALA A 368 6.62 21.72 2.14
N VAL A 369 6.79 23.04 1.95
CA VAL A 369 6.12 23.79 0.87
C VAL A 369 6.52 23.24 -0.50
N ARG A 370 7.82 23.00 -0.75
CA ARG A 370 8.27 22.41 -2.02
C ARG A 370 7.71 21.01 -2.25
N TYR A 371 7.69 20.18 -1.22
CA TYR A 371 7.09 18.84 -1.28
C TYR A 371 5.60 18.90 -1.61
N LEU A 372 4.82 19.70 -0.89
CA LEU A 372 3.36 19.77 -1.10
C LEU A 372 3.00 20.43 -2.43
N ASN A 373 3.83 21.32 -2.96
CA ASN A 373 3.64 21.88 -4.29
C ASN A 373 3.88 20.86 -5.41
N SER A 374 4.50 19.70 -5.15
CA SER A 374 4.63 18.65 -6.17
C SER A 374 3.36 17.81 -6.38
N PHE A 375 2.29 18.07 -5.62
CA PHE A 375 0.99 17.42 -5.76
C PHE A 375 0.03 18.17 -6.70
N GLY A 376 0.39 19.39 -7.14
CA GLY A 376 -0.45 20.30 -7.92
C GLY A 376 0.15 20.66 -9.27
#